data_AF-A0A7N2KZF5-F1
#
_entry.id   AF-A0A7N2KZF5-F1
#
_cell.length_a   1.000
_cell.length_b   1.000
_cell.length_c   1.000
_cell.angle_alpha   90.00
_cell.angle_beta   90.00
_cell.angle_gamma   90.00
#
_symmetry.space_group_name_H-M   'P 1'
#
loop_
_entity.id
_entity.type
_entity.pdbx_description
1 polymer ?
#
loop_
_entity_poly.entity_id
_entity_poly.type
_entity_poly.pdbx_seq_one_letter_code
_entity_poly.pdbx_strand_id
1 'polypeptide(L)'
;MLPDNYGKLGEYAGAAIWGSSPSIDIPRKHVYIATGNLYSVPLNVSQCQAKENNQTVPTHPDQCIEPDNHFDSILALDLDSGKIKWYHQLGGYDVWFLACNNLSTPNCPSGPNPDADFGEAPLMVSINSNNTKLDIVVAVQKSGFAWALDRNNGSLIWSTVSLLDI
;
A
#
# COMPACT_ATOMS: atom_id res chain seq x y z
N MET A 1 0.78 -7.46 -5.25
CA MET A 1 1.52 -7.68 -6.50
C MET A 1 2.97 -7.36 -6.21
N LEU A 2 3.79 -8.39 -6.15
CA LEU A 2 5.21 -8.28 -5.84
C LEU A 2 5.99 -8.71 -7.07
N PRO A 3 7.26 -8.28 -7.22
CA PRO A 3 8.16 -8.86 -8.19
C PRO A 3 8.25 -10.38 -8.02
N ASP A 4 8.39 -11.12 -9.12
CA ASP A 4 8.63 -12.56 -9.05
C ASP A 4 10.02 -12.82 -8.46
N ASN A 5 10.07 -13.60 -7.39
CA ASN A 5 11.30 -13.98 -6.73
C ASN A 5 12.03 -15.13 -7.44
N TYR A 6 11.45 -15.73 -8.48
CA TYR A 6 11.97 -16.89 -9.21
C TYR A 6 12.32 -18.07 -8.30
N GLY A 7 11.56 -18.25 -7.22
CA GLY A 7 11.77 -19.29 -6.22
C GLY A 7 12.95 -19.05 -5.26
N LYS A 8 13.55 -17.85 -5.24
CA LYS A 8 14.62 -17.50 -4.29
C LYS A 8 14.07 -17.13 -2.92
N LEU A 9 14.81 -17.50 -1.89
CA LEU A 9 14.54 -17.11 -0.50
C LEU A 9 15.19 -15.76 -0.18
N GLY A 10 14.63 -15.03 0.78
CA GLY A 10 15.17 -13.73 1.22
C GLY A 10 14.81 -12.55 0.30
N GLU A 11 13.92 -12.77 -0.66
CA GLU A 11 13.35 -11.74 -1.52
C GLU A 11 12.02 -11.22 -0.93
N TYR A 12 11.21 -10.50 -1.72
CA TYR A 12 9.97 -9.91 -1.24
C TYR A 12 8.94 -10.95 -0.78
N ALA A 13 8.33 -10.72 0.38
CA ALA A 13 7.15 -11.46 0.82
C ALA A 13 6.18 -10.49 1.53
N GLY A 14 4.91 -10.87 1.64
CA GLY A 14 3.86 -10.02 2.19
C GLY A 14 2.95 -9.45 1.09
N ALA A 15 2.58 -8.18 1.19
CA ALA A 15 1.61 -7.50 0.33
C ALA A 15 0.31 -8.29 0.17
N ALA A 16 -0.14 -8.90 1.28
CA ALA A 16 -1.32 -9.74 1.31
C ALA A 16 -2.59 -8.95 0.98
N ILE A 17 -3.57 -9.59 0.34
CA ILE A 17 -4.88 -8.99 0.08
C ILE A 17 -5.82 -9.52 1.16
N TRP A 18 -6.05 -8.72 2.21
CA TRP A 18 -6.88 -9.11 3.35
C TRP A 18 -8.36 -8.78 3.16
N GLY A 19 -8.66 -7.72 2.41
CA GLY A 19 -10.01 -7.26 2.15
C GLY A 19 -10.83 -8.33 1.43
N SER A 20 -11.83 -8.89 2.11
CA SER A 20 -12.63 -10.01 1.60
C SER A 20 -13.69 -9.61 0.54
N SER A 21 -13.88 -8.32 0.30
CA SER A 21 -14.93 -7.78 -0.57
C SER A 21 -14.38 -6.73 -1.55
N PRO A 22 -13.61 -7.12 -2.58
CA PRO A 22 -13.11 -6.18 -3.59
C PRO A 22 -14.27 -5.48 -4.30
N SER A 23 -14.17 -4.17 -4.49
CA SER A 23 -15.20 -3.39 -5.19
C SER A 23 -15.04 -3.51 -6.71
N ILE A 24 -16.16 -3.59 -7.44
CA ILE A 24 -16.17 -3.81 -8.90
C ILE A 24 -16.88 -2.65 -9.62
N ASP A 25 -16.16 -2.00 -10.54
CA ASP A 25 -16.70 -0.96 -11.44
C ASP A 25 -16.87 -1.54 -12.85
N ILE A 26 -18.08 -2.02 -13.13
CA ILE A 26 -18.41 -2.65 -14.42
C ILE A 26 -18.20 -1.69 -15.60
N PRO A 27 -18.68 -0.42 -15.57
CA PRO A 27 -18.43 0.53 -16.66
C PRO A 27 -16.95 0.73 -16.99
N ARG A 28 -16.08 0.80 -15.98
CA ARG A 28 -14.62 0.93 -16.18
C ARG A 28 -13.90 -0.38 -16.40
N LYS A 29 -14.57 -1.51 -16.17
CA LYS A 29 -13.96 -2.84 -16.08
C LYS A 29 -12.80 -2.87 -15.08
N HIS A 30 -13.00 -2.27 -13.91
CA HIS A 30 -12.01 -2.27 -12.83
C HIS A 30 -12.47 -3.12 -11.65
N VAL A 31 -11.53 -3.83 -11.03
CA VAL A 31 -11.65 -4.42 -9.69
C VAL A 31 -10.68 -3.71 -8.78
N TYR A 32 -11.16 -3.14 -7.68
CA TYR A 32 -10.33 -2.45 -6.70
C TYR A 32 -9.97 -3.36 -5.53
N ILE A 33 -8.68 -3.42 -5.24
CA ILE A 33 -8.10 -4.14 -4.09
C ILE A 33 -7.13 -3.22 -3.35
N ALA A 34 -6.81 -3.58 -2.11
CA ALA A 34 -5.70 -3.01 -1.39
C ALA A 34 -4.78 -4.11 -0.86
N THR A 35 -3.52 -3.77 -0.63
CA THR A 35 -2.48 -4.70 -0.21
C THR A 35 -1.91 -4.35 1.15
N GLY A 36 -1.48 -5.39 1.84
CA GLY A 36 -0.80 -5.34 3.12
C GLY A 36 0.65 -4.84 3.05
N ASN A 37 1.32 -4.86 4.20
CA ASN A 37 2.74 -4.56 4.34
C ASN A 37 3.61 -5.73 3.87
N LEU A 38 4.92 -5.52 3.85
CA LEU A 38 5.90 -6.58 3.55
C LEU A 38 6.30 -7.35 4.81
N TYR A 39 6.74 -8.60 4.63
CA TYR A 39 7.32 -9.45 5.69
C TYR A 39 8.82 -9.64 5.52
N SER A 40 9.29 -9.55 4.28
CA SER A 40 10.71 -9.59 3.93
C SER A 40 10.95 -8.75 2.68
N VAL A 41 12.19 -8.30 2.53
CA VAL A 41 12.67 -7.53 1.39
C VAL A 41 14.05 -8.04 0.98
N PRO A 42 14.43 -7.85 -0.29
CA PRO A 42 15.78 -8.12 -0.78
C PRO A 42 16.88 -7.38 0.02
N LEU A 43 18.12 -7.89 -0.05
CA LEU A 43 19.24 -7.32 0.70
C LEU A 43 19.57 -5.87 0.28
N ASN A 44 19.47 -5.52 -1.00
CA ASN A 44 19.69 -4.15 -1.49
C ASN A 44 18.70 -3.17 -0.85
N VAL A 45 17.45 -3.58 -0.70
CA VAL A 45 16.36 -2.76 -0.14
C VAL A 45 16.54 -2.57 1.36
N SER A 46 16.82 -3.65 2.11
CA SER A 46 17.08 -3.55 3.55
C SER A 46 18.33 -2.72 3.86
N GLN A 47 19.39 -2.83 3.06
CA GLN A 47 20.58 -2.00 3.19
C GLN A 47 20.34 -0.53 2.80
N CYS A 48 19.49 -0.28 1.81
CA CYS A 48 19.05 1.07 1.46
C CYS A 48 18.34 1.70 2.67
N GLN A 49 17.35 1.00 3.23
CA GLN A 49 16.59 1.50 4.38
C GLN A 49 17.49 1.77 5.59
N ALA A 50 18.40 0.86 5.90
CA ALA A 50 19.34 1.04 7.00
C ALA A 50 20.25 2.28 6.82
N LYS A 51 20.54 2.68 5.57
CA LYS A 51 21.28 3.93 5.29
C LYS A 51 20.38 5.15 5.49
N GLU A 52 19.14 5.11 5.02
CA GLU A 52 18.18 6.21 5.21
C GLU A 52 17.89 6.46 6.71
N ASN A 53 17.78 5.40 7.51
CA ASN A 53 17.61 5.52 8.97
C ASN A 53 18.73 6.27 9.69
N ASN A 54 19.93 6.33 9.10
CA ASN A 54 21.07 7.06 9.64
C ASN A 54 21.14 8.51 9.13
N GLN A 55 20.19 8.94 8.28
CA GLN A 55 20.09 10.30 7.77
C GLN A 55 19.13 11.12 8.62
N THR A 56 19.42 12.42 8.75
CA THR A 56 18.58 13.37 9.48
C THR A 56 17.59 14.10 8.57
N VAL A 57 17.73 13.95 7.26
CA VAL A 57 16.86 14.56 6.25
C VAL A 57 16.09 13.45 5.56
N PRO A 58 14.74 13.45 5.62
CA PRO A 58 13.92 12.49 4.90
C PRO A 58 14.15 12.62 3.39
N THR A 59 14.32 11.49 2.72
CA THR A 59 14.32 11.36 1.26
C THR A 59 12.87 11.22 0.79
N HIS A 60 12.46 12.09 -0.15
CA HIS A 60 11.16 11.99 -0.80
C HIS A 60 11.33 12.10 -2.32
N PRO A 61 10.79 11.15 -3.11
CA PRO A 61 10.16 9.90 -2.68
C PRO A 61 11.16 8.93 -2.00
N ASP A 62 10.62 7.97 -1.25
CA ASP A 62 11.41 6.90 -0.61
C ASP A 62 12.20 6.13 -1.68
N GLN A 63 13.53 6.17 -1.59
CA GLN A 63 14.41 5.63 -2.63
C GLN A 63 14.54 4.11 -2.53
N CYS A 64 14.12 3.52 -1.42
CA CYS A 64 14.31 2.12 -1.11
C CYS A 64 13.14 1.25 -1.59
N ILE A 65 12.14 1.85 -2.22
CA ILE A 65 10.94 1.16 -2.71
C ILE A 65 11.01 1.00 -4.22
N GLU A 66 10.99 -0.26 -4.66
CA GLU A 66 11.04 -0.60 -6.08
C GLU A 66 9.66 -0.40 -6.74
N PRO A 67 9.59 0.12 -7.99
CA PRO A 67 8.31 0.45 -8.64
C PRO A 67 7.32 -0.72 -8.78
N ASP A 68 7.83 -1.93 -8.99
CA ASP A 68 7.03 -3.14 -9.19
C ASP A 68 6.61 -3.82 -7.87
N ASN A 69 6.96 -3.22 -6.73
CA ASN A 69 6.57 -3.67 -5.41
C ASN A 69 5.33 -2.89 -4.92
N HIS A 70 4.16 -3.51 -5.06
CA HIS A 70 2.88 -2.89 -4.72
C HIS A 70 2.37 -3.37 -3.36
N PHE A 71 3.14 -3.13 -2.29
CA PHE A 71 2.67 -3.22 -0.90
C PHE A 71 2.00 -1.90 -0.49
N ASP A 72 1.21 -1.89 0.59
CA ASP A 72 0.52 -0.68 1.10
C ASP A 72 -0.12 0.19 0.00
N SER A 73 -0.75 -0.47 -0.96
CA SER A 73 -1.21 0.15 -2.19
C SER A 73 -2.70 -0.06 -2.36
N ILE A 74 -3.37 0.90 -3.00
CA ILE A 74 -4.67 0.69 -3.63
C ILE A 74 -4.42 0.45 -5.12
N LEU A 75 -5.06 -0.59 -5.68
CA LEU A 75 -4.86 -0.99 -7.06
C LEU A 75 -6.18 -1.13 -7.79
N ALA A 76 -6.18 -0.79 -9.07
CA ALA A 76 -7.20 -1.20 -10.02
C ALA A 76 -6.66 -2.29 -10.93
N LEU A 77 -7.36 -3.42 -10.93
CA LEU A 77 -7.12 -4.52 -11.86
C LEU A 77 -8.15 -4.46 -12.99
N ASP A 78 -7.73 -4.80 -14.19
CA ASP A 78 -8.62 -5.05 -15.31
C ASP A 78 -9.53 -6.26 -15.00
N LEU A 79 -10.84 -6.07 -15.10
CA LEU A 79 -11.85 -7.05 -14.69
C LEU A 79 -11.75 -8.37 -15.48
N ASP A 80 -11.32 -8.31 -16.74
CA ASP A 80 -11.28 -9.48 -17.62
C ASP A 80 -9.94 -10.22 -17.51
N SER A 81 -8.82 -9.48 -17.43
CA SER A 81 -7.47 -10.06 -17.50
C SER A 81 -6.72 -10.12 -16.17
N GLY A 82 -7.19 -9.42 -15.14
CA GLY A 82 -6.51 -9.29 -13.85
C GLY A 82 -5.24 -8.43 -13.87
N LYS A 83 -4.89 -7.83 -15.02
CA LYS A 83 -3.70 -6.97 -15.14
C LYS A 83 -3.88 -5.65 -14.41
N ILE A 84 -2.80 -5.09 -13.87
CA ILE A 84 -2.81 -3.75 -13.27
C ILE A 84 -3.19 -2.72 -14.34
N LYS A 85 -4.19 -1.90 -14.03
CA LYS A 85 -4.50 -0.67 -14.79
C LYS A 85 -3.75 0.52 -14.21
N TRP A 86 -3.80 0.64 -12.89
CA TRP A 86 -3.07 1.61 -12.11
C TRP A 86 -2.93 1.12 -10.67
N TYR A 87 -1.96 1.67 -9.95
CA TYR A 87 -1.80 1.50 -8.52
C TYR A 87 -1.34 2.82 -7.92
N HIS A 88 -1.58 2.99 -6.62
CA HIS A 88 -1.02 4.08 -5.84
C HIS A 88 -0.53 3.51 -4.52
N GLN A 89 0.79 3.55 -4.32
CA GLN A 89 1.41 3.18 -3.07
C GLN A 89 1.27 4.33 -2.07
N LEU A 90 0.87 4.02 -0.84
CA LEU A 90 0.53 4.98 0.18
C LEU A 90 1.33 4.66 1.44
N GLY A 91 2.18 5.60 1.86
CA GLY A 91 3.15 5.37 2.92
C GLY A 91 4.58 5.20 2.38
N GLY A 92 5.47 4.70 3.24
CA GLY A 92 6.87 4.45 2.92
C GLY A 92 7.23 3.00 3.25
N TYR A 93 8.52 2.73 3.49
CA TYR A 93 8.98 1.41 3.90
C TYR A 93 8.19 0.81 5.07
N ASP A 94 7.49 -0.30 4.82
CA ASP A 94 6.74 -1.05 5.83
C ASP A 94 7.04 -2.54 5.73
N VAL A 95 7.94 -3.00 6.61
CA VAL A 95 8.27 -4.41 6.79
C VAL A 95 7.97 -4.82 8.22
N TRP A 96 6.80 -5.43 8.41
CA TRP A 96 6.24 -5.76 9.71
C TRP A 96 5.72 -7.19 9.77
N PHE A 97 5.97 -7.89 10.88
CA PHE A 97 5.26 -9.12 11.22
C PHE A 97 5.22 -9.28 12.74
N LEU A 98 4.24 -10.05 13.23
CA LEU A 98 3.90 -10.12 14.66
C LEU A 98 5.10 -10.36 15.61
N ALA A 99 6.08 -11.16 15.20
CA ALA A 99 7.26 -11.45 16.02
C ALA A 99 8.15 -10.21 16.26
N CYS A 100 8.04 -9.17 15.42
CA CYS A 100 8.77 -7.91 15.53
C CYS A 100 8.04 -6.81 16.29
N ASN A 101 6.94 -7.13 16.99
CA ASN A 101 6.37 -6.22 17.99
C ASN A 101 7.37 -5.89 19.11
N ASN A 102 8.27 -6.82 19.45
CA ASN A 102 9.45 -6.52 20.25
C ASN A 102 10.66 -6.42 19.32
N LEU A 103 11.13 -5.20 19.06
CA LEU A 103 12.29 -4.92 18.20
C LEU A 103 13.61 -5.50 18.75
N SER A 104 13.65 -5.96 20.00
CA SER A 104 14.80 -6.70 20.56
C SER A 104 14.83 -8.16 20.09
N THR A 105 13.78 -8.63 19.42
CA THR A 105 13.73 -9.98 18.86
C THR A 105 14.78 -10.09 17.75
N PRO A 106 15.62 -11.14 17.75
CA PRO A 106 16.61 -11.33 16.69
C PRO A 106 15.95 -11.40 15.32
N ASN A 107 16.68 -10.92 14.30
CA ASN A 107 16.29 -10.97 12.88
C ASN A 107 15.10 -10.08 12.48
N CYS A 108 14.71 -9.11 13.30
CA CYS A 108 13.76 -8.10 12.86
C CYS A 108 14.34 -7.18 11.78
N PRO A 109 13.54 -6.76 10.79
CA PRO A 109 13.97 -5.82 9.77
C PRO A 109 14.47 -4.51 10.40
N SER A 110 15.35 -3.82 9.67
CA SER A 110 15.63 -2.42 10.00
C SER A 110 14.31 -1.65 9.89
N GLY A 111 14.01 -0.83 10.90
CA GLY A 111 12.80 -0.02 10.90
C GLY A 111 12.76 1.00 9.74
N PRO A 112 11.70 1.81 9.62
CA PRO A 112 10.56 1.87 10.54
C PRO A 112 9.70 0.60 10.51
N ASN A 113 8.95 0.36 11.59
CA ASN A 113 8.07 -0.81 11.75
C ASN A 113 6.61 -0.35 11.95
N PRO A 114 6.00 0.33 10.97
CA PRO A 114 4.77 1.09 11.20
C PRO A 114 3.50 0.23 11.24
N ASP A 115 3.44 -0.92 10.56
CA ASP A 115 2.19 -1.70 10.36
C ASP A 115 1.06 -0.79 9.82
N ALA A 116 1.37 -0.05 8.76
CA ALA A 116 0.53 1.00 8.16
C ALA A 116 -0.31 0.48 6.99
N ASP A 117 -0.51 -0.83 6.91
CA ASP A 117 -1.07 -1.47 5.74
C ASP A 117 -2.59 -1.39 5.62
N PHE A 118 -3.10 -1.86 4.49
CA PHE A 118 -4.53 -1.99 4.26
C PHE A 118 -5.03 -3.38 4.65
N GLY A 119 -5.79 -3.43 5.75
CA GLY A 119 -6.55 -4.62 6.15
C GLY A 119 -7.91 -4.77 5.46
N GLU A 120 -8.41 -3.71 4.81
CA GLU A 120 -9.74 -3.66 4.21
C GLU A 120 -9.72 -3.52 2.68
N ALA A 121 -10.84 -3.88 2.05
CA ALA A 121 -11.02 -3.66 0.62
C ALA A 121 -11.44 -2.20 0.35
N PRO A 122 -10.96 -1.57 -0.73
CA PRO A 122 -11.35 -0.21 -1.05
C PRO A 122 -12.84 -0.08 -1.39
N LEU A 123 -13.49 0.95 -0.84
CA LEU A 123 -14.87 1.32 -1.09
C LEU A 123 -14.99 2.25 -2.31
N MET A 124 -15.85 1.90 -3.27
CA MET A 124 -16.20 2.79 -4.36
C MET A 124 -17.24 3.84 -3.93
N VAL A 125 -16.95 5.10 -4.18
CA VAL A 125 -17.86 6.21 -3.88
C VAL A 125 -18.01 7.11 -5.10
N SER A 126 -19.22 7.61 -5.34
CA SER A 126 -19.48 8.70 -6.29
C SER A 126 -19.92 9.91 -5.50
N ILE A 127 -19.15 10.99 -5.54
CA ILE A 127 -19.49 12.25 -4.87
C ILE A 127 -19.86 13.30 -5.93
N ASN A 128 -20.81 14.17 -5.62
CA ASN A 128 -21.08 15.36 -6.42
C ASN A 128 -20.50 16.57 -5.68
N SER A 129 -19.49 17.21 -6.27
CA SER A 129 -18.87 18.42 -5.73
C SER A 129 -18.89 19.52 -6.79
N ASN A 130 -19.46 20.69 -6.47
CA ASN A 130 -19.58 21.82 -7.40
C ASN A 130 -20.15 21.45 -8.78
N ASN A 131 -21.26 20.69 -8.81
CA ASN A 131 -21.89 20.14 -10.04
C ASN A 131 -20.99 19.22 -10.89
N THR A 132 -19.84 18.81 -10.38
CA THR A 132 -18.97 17.82 -11.01
C THR A 132 -19.08 16.51 -10.26
N LYS A 133 -19.37 15.43 -10.99
CA LYS A 133 -19.35 14.09 -10.44
C LYS A 133 -17.90 13.62 -10.34
N LEU A 134 -17.47 13.26 -9.14
CA LEU A 134 -16.17 12.66 -8.89
C LEU A 134 -16.35 11.21 -8.46
N ASP A 135 -15.78 10.31 -9.25
CA ASP A 135 -15.80 8.88 -9.01
C ASP A 135 -14.51 8.48 -8.29
N ILE A 136 -14.60 8.23 -6.99
CA ILE A 136 -13.45 7.92 -6.14
C ILE A 136 -13.50 6.50 -5.59
N VAL A 137 -12.36 6.04 -5.12
CA VAL A 137 -12.21 4.85 -4.29
C VAL A 137 -11.51 5.25 -3.00
N VAL A 138 -12.00 4.75 -1.87
CA VAL A 138 -11.56 5.14 -0.52
C VAL A 138 -11.15 3.91 0.27
N ALA A 139 -10.04 4.00 1.00
CA ALA A 139 -9.65 2.98 1.99
C ALA A 139 -8.94 3.65 3.17
N VAL A 140 -9.05 3.04 4.34
CA VAL A 140 -8.39 3.46 5.58
C VAL A 140 -7.24 2.50 5.87
N GLN A 141 -6.05 3.06 6.06
CA GLN A 141 -4.88 2.32 6.51
C GLN A 141 -4.90 2.11 8.02
N LYS A 142 -4.22 1.06 8.50
CA LYS A 142 -3.97 0.86 9.93
C LYS A 142 -3.23 2.03 10.59
N SER A 143 -2.47 2.81 9.82
CA SER A 143 -1.86 4.08 10.27
C SER A 143 -2.88 5.15 10.69
N GLY A 144 -4.18 4.91 10.43
CA GLY A 144 -5.27 5.84 10.72
C GLY A 144 -5.53 6.83 9.59
N PHE A 145 -4.82 6.77 8.46
CA PHE A 145 -5.09 7.64 7.32
C PHE A 145 -6.20 7.06 6.45
N ALA A 146 -7.20 7.88 6.14
CA ALA A 146 -8.16 7.66 5.08
C ALA A 146 -7.65 8.30 3.79
N TRP A 147 -7.64 7.51 2.71
CA TRP A 147 -7.14 7.90 1.40
C TRP A 147 -8.24 7.83 0.36
N ALA A 148 -8.36 8.85 -0.48
CA ALA A 148 -9.27 8.84 -1.61
C ALA A 148 -8.54 9.06 -2.93
N LEU A 149 -8.74 8.14 -3.87
CA LEU A 149 -8.12 8.16 -5.18
C LEU A 149 -9.18 8.25 -6.29
N ASP A 150 -8.81 8.86 -7.41
CA ASP A 150 -9.64 8.86 -8.63
C ASP A 150 -9.72 7.45 -9.23
N ARG A 151 -10.92 7.00 -9.57
CA ARG A 151 -11.14 5.64 -10.11
C ARG A 151 -10.55 5.39 -11.50
N ASN A 152 -10.27 6.44 -12.27
CA ASN A 152 -9.77 6.32 -13.64
C ASN A 152 -8.26 6.07 -13.68
N ASN A 153 -7.50 6.73 -12.81
CA ASN A 153 -6.04 6.77 -12.90
C ASN A 153 -5.30 6.60 -11.55
N GLY A 154 -6.02 6.48 -10.44
CA GLY A 154 -5.43 6.33 -9.12
C GLY A 154 -4.77 7.60 -8.55
N SER A 155 -5.00 8.78 -9.13
CA SER A 155 -4.44 10.02 -8.60
C SER A 155 -5.06 10.34 -7.24
N LEU A 156 -4.24 10.75 -6.28
CA LEU A 156 -4.68 11.19 -4.97
C LEU A 156 -5.62 12.40 -5.09
N ILE A 157 -6.84 12.27 -4.59
CA ILE A 157 -7.81 13.37 -4.49
C ILE A 157 -7.67 14.06 -3.14
N TRP A 158 -7.68 13.28 -2.06
CA TRP A 158 -7.47 13.78 -0.70
C TRP A 158 -6.97 12.67 0.22
N SER A 159 -6.39 13.09 1.33
CA SER A 159 -6.01 12.25 2.46
C SER A 159 -6.32 12.96 3.77
N THR A 160 -6.83 12.25 4.77
CA THR A 160 -7.04 12.81 6.11
C THR A 160 -6.77 11.76 7.17
N VAL A 161 -6.38 12.20 8.36
CA VAL A 161 -6.35 11.32 9.53
C VAL A 161 -7.81 11.04 9.92
N SER A 162 -8.16 9.76 10.00
CA SER A 162 -9.39 9.26 10.60
C SER A 162 -9.26 9.37 12.11
N LEU A 163 -9.47 10.57 12.64
CA LEU A 163 -9.70 10.75 14.06
C LEU A 163 -11.11 10.19 14.36
N LEU A 164 -11.15 9.03 15.00
CA LEU A 164 -12.33 8.63 15.76
C LEU A 164 -12.34 9.51 17.01
N ASP A 165 -12.97 10.68 16.92
CA ASP A 165 -13.37 11.43 18.10
C ASP A 165 -14.44 10.59 18.82
N ILE A 166 -14.01 9.82 19.84
CA ILE A 166 -14.87 9.08 20.78
C ILE A 166 -15.04 9.92 22.04
#